data_AF-Q9TLU7-F1
#
_entry.id   AF-Q9TLU7-F1
#
_cell.length_a   1.000
_cell.length_b   1.000
_cell.length_c   1.000
_cell.angle_alpha   90.00
_cell.angle_beta   90.00
_cell.angle_gamma   90.00
#
_symmetry.space_group_name_H-M   'P 1'
#
loop_
_entity.id
_entity.type
_entity.pdbx_description
1 polymer ?
#
loop_
_entity_poly.entity_id
_entity_poly.type
_entity_poly.pdbx_seq_one_letter_code
_entity_poly.pdbx_strand_id
1 'polypeptide(L)'
;MINDIKQLHKRYRLLVHLSNNHVYAQIIDDLNNRTVLSVSTLTPQVKSKLSITCNKKAAELVGEYVAQQALNFGIRNVVFDRGRKLYHGKVEVLANSARSFGLKF
;
A
#
# COMPACT_ATOMS: atom_id res chain seq x y z
N MET A 1 8.02 5.66 -30.96
CA MET A 1 8.03 4.24 -30.52
C MET A 1 8.79 3.99 -29.20
N ILE A 2 9.09 5.00 -28.36
CA ILE A 2 9.86 4.81 -27.11
C ILE A 2 8.98 4.62 -25.86
N ASN A 3 7.69 4.97 -25.92
CA ASN A 3 6.81 4.96 -24.74
C ASN A 3 6.48 3.54 -24.23
N ASP A 4 6.53 2.52 -25.08
CA ASP A 4 6.07 1.17 -24.72
C ASP A 4 7.05 0.44 -23.78
N ILE A 5 8.37 0.63 -23.95
CA ILE A 5 9.38 0.01 -23.07
C ILE A 5 9.23 0.53 -21.63
N LYS A 6 8.97 1.84 -21.47
CA LYS A 6 8.74 2.44 -20.14
C LYS A 6 7.52 1.83 -19.46
N GLN A 7 6.44 1.58 -20.20
CA GLN A 7 5.23 0.98 -19.64
C GLN A 7 5.43 -0.48 -19.25
N LEU A 8 6.18 -1.26 -20.06
CA LEU A 8 6.53 -2.66 -19.77
C LEU A 8 7.30 -2.82 -18.45
N HIS A 9 8.17 -1.87 -18.14
CA HIS A 9 8.98 -1.87 -16.92
C HIS A 9 8.33 -1.12 -15.76
N LYS A 10 7.17 -0.48 -15.98
CA LYS A 10 6.47 0.31 -14.97
C LYS A 10 5.91 -0.59 -13.88
N ARG A 11 6.68 -0.74 -12.81
CA ARG A 11 6.22 -1.39 -11.58
C ARG A 11 5.99 -0.31 -10.53
N TYR A 12 4.71 -0.10 -10.21
CA TYR A 12 4.34 0.73 -9.08
C TYR A 12 4.88 0.10 -7.79
N ARG A 13 5.39 0.90 -6.85
CA ARG A 13 5.93 0.41 -5.58
C ARG A 13 4.96 0.70 -4.45
N LEU A 14 4.54 -0.32 -3.72
CA LEU A 14 3.75 -0.19 -2.50
C LEU A 14 4.69 -0.04 -1.30
N LEU A 15 4.94 1.20 -0.88
CA LEU A 15 5.73 1.54 0.29
C LEU A 15 4.88 1.44 1.56
N VAL A 16 5.33 0.65 2.52
CA VAL A 16 4.73 0.52 3.86
C VAL A 16 5.60 1.23 4.88
N HIS A 17 4.98 2.13 5.64
CA HIS A 17 5.64 2.83 6.74
C HIS A 17 4.84 2.70 8.03
N LEU A 18 5.53 2.33 9.11
CA LEU A 18 4.96 2.16 10.45
C LEU A 18 5.58 3.20 11.39
N SER A 19 4.75 4.09 11.92
CA SER A 19 5.13 4.95 13.05
C SER A 19 4.70 4.32 14.38
N ASN A 20 4.94 5.03 15.48
CA ASN A 20 4.48 4.60 16.81
C ASN A 20 2.96 4.64 16.94
N ASN A 21 2.28 5.49 16.17
CA ASN A 21 0.85 5.75 16.31
C ASN A 21 0.03 5.35 15.08
N HIS A 22 0.65 5.25 13.90
CA HIS A 22 -0.08 5.13 12.64
C HIS A 22 0.57 4.16 11.68
N VAL A 23 -0.26 3.59 10.81
CA VAL A 23 0.14 2.76 9.67
C VAL A 23 -0.11 3.56 8.39
N TYR A 24 0.88 3.58 7.51
CA TYR A 24 0.85 4.26 6.22
C TYR A 24 1.21 3.29 5.10
N ALA A 25 0.51 3.41 3.98
CA ALA A 25 0.74 2.69 2.75
C ALA A 25 0.64 3.67 1.57
N GLN A 26 1.63 3.67 0.69
CA GLN A 26 1.67 4.56 -0.47
C GLN A 26 2.01 3.76 -1.71
N ILE A 27 1.36 4.07 -2.83
CA ILE A 27 1.77 3.54 -4.13
C ILE A 27 2.48 4.64 -4.90
N ILE A 28 3.73 4.36 -5.25
CA ILE A 28 4.65 5.30 -5.86
C ILE A 28 4.93 4.84 -7.29
N ASP A 29 4.89 5.78 -8.22
CA ASP A 29 5.38 5.65 -9.58
C ASP A 29 6.82 6.17 -9.62
N ASP A 30 7.79 5.28 -9.44
CA ASP A 30 9.21 5.64 -9.40
C ASP A 30 9.73 6.15 -10.76
N LEU A 31 9.06 5.83 -11.88
CA LEU A 31 9.45 6.36 -13.19
C LEU A 31 9.15 7.85 -13.33
N ASN A 32 8.01 8.29 -12.76
CA ASN A 32 7.58 9.68 -12.79
C ASN A 32 7.84 10.41 -11.46
N ASN A 33 8.53 9.78 -10.51
CA ASN A 33 8.78 10.27 -9.16
C ASN A 33 7.53 10.82 -8.47
N ARG A 34 6.39 10.13 -8.61
CA ARG A 34 5.08 10.62 -8.15
C ARG A 34 4.37 9.59 -7.29
N THR A 35 3.81 10.02 -6.17
CA THR A 35 2.86 9.22 -5.40
C THR A 35 1.50 9.22 -6.09
N VAL A 36 1.01 8.03 -6.44
CA VAL A 36 -0.29 7.85 -7.11
C VAL A 36 -1.41 7.89 -6.09
N LEU A 37 -1.26 7.14 -5.01
CA LEU A 37 -2.23 7.07 -3.92
C LEU A 37 -1.53 6.90 -2.59
N SER A 38 -2.17 7.42 -1.55
CA SER A 38 -1.69 7.37 -0.16
C SER A 38 -2.87 7.00 0.73
N VAL A 39 -2.70 5.95 1.52
CA VAL A 39 -3.68 5.46 2.48
C VAL A 39 -3.00 5.34 3.83
N SER A 40 -3.71 5.75 4.89
CA SER A 40 -3.22 5.58 6.25
C SER A 40 -4.37 5.44 7.22
N THR A 41 -4.04 5.17 8.48
CA THR A 41 -5.04 5.18 9.57
C THR A 41 -5.64 6.56 9.84
N LEU A 42 -5.10 7.63 9.22
CA LEU A 42 -5.68 8.98 9.27
C LEU A 42 -6.68 9.22 8.14
N THR A 43 -6.68 8.38 7.10
CA THR A 43 -7.63 8.46 5.98
C THR A 43 -9.05 8.30 6.53
N PRO A 44 -10.00 9.22 6.25
CA PRO A 44 -11.32 9.25 6.91
C PRO A 44 -12.08 7.92 6.89
N GLN A 45 -12.03 7.20 5.76
CA GLN A 45 -12.70 5.92 5.55
C GLN A 45 -12.10 4.78 6.39
N VAL A 46 -10.82 4.89 6.74
CA VAL A 46 -10.11 3.94 7.62
C VAL A 46 -10.25 4.37 9.08
N LYS A 47 -10.10 5.67 9.36
CA LYS A 47 -10.15 6.26 10.70
C LYS A 47 -11.49 6.01 11.39
N SER A 48 -12.60 6.14 10.67
CA SER A 48 -13.96 5.89 11.20
C SER A 48 -14.19 4.46 11.66
N LYS A 49 -13.39 3.49 11.17
CA LYS A 49 -13.49 2.07 11.52
C LYS A 49 -12.52 1.64 12.62
N LEU A 50 -11.68 2.55 13.13
CA LEU A 50 -10.60 2.23 14.06
C LEU A 50 -10.74 2.98 15.39
N SER A 51 -10.71 2.21 16.48
CA SER A 51 -10.48 2.74 17.84
C SER A 51 -8.99 2.88 18.15
N ILE A 52 -8.16 1.98 17.61
CA ILE A 52 -6.70 1.96 17.80
C ILE A 52 -6.04 2.01 16.43
N THR A 53 -5.11 2.95 16.24
CA THR A 53 -4.51 3.26 14.94
C THR A 53 -3.17 2.57 14.68
N CYS A 54 -2.63 1.80 15.63
CA CYS A 54 -1.28 1.21 15.50
C CYS A 54 -1.18 -0.29 15.80
N ASN A 55 -2.26 -1.06 15.59
CA ASN A 55 -2.30 -2.50 15.82
C ASN A 55 -2.41 -3.31 14.50
N LYS A 56 -2.47 -4.65 14.60
CA LYS A 56 -2.62 -5.54 13.44
C LYS A 56 -3.91 -5.27 12.66
N LYS A 57 -5.03 -5.03 13.36
CA LYS A 57 -6.33 -4.71 12.74
C LYS A 57 -6.29 -3.41 11.92
N ALA A 58 -5.58 -2.39 12.40
CA ALA A 58 -5.35 -1.15 11.66
C ALA A 58 -4.51 -1.40 10.40
N ALA A 59 -3.48 -2.23 10.49
CA ALA A 59 -2.67 -2.61 9.35
C ALA A 59 -3.46 -3.42 8.30
N GLU A 60 -4.35 -4.30 8.76
CA GLU A 60 -5.26 -5.07 7.91
C GLU A 60 -6.21 -4.17 7.12
N LEU A 61 -6.89 -3.21 7.78
CA LEU A 61 -7.79 -2.26 7.13
C LEU A 61 -7.05 -1.33 6.16
N VAL A 62 -5.84 -0.89 6.50
CA VAL A 62 -5.01 -0.11 5.57
C VAL A 62 -4.64 -0.95 4.34
N GLY A 63 -4.30 -2.24 4.54
CA GLY A 63 -3.99 -3.18 3.46
C GLY A 63 -5.16 -3.44 2.53
N GLU A 64 -6.37 -3.58 3.08
CA GLU A 64 -7.61 -3.71 2.31
C GLU A 64 -7.85 -2.45 1.48
N TYR A 65 -7.85 -1.29 2.14
CA TYR A 65 -8.25 -0.04 1.49
C TYR A 65 -7.23 0.41 0.44
N VAL A 66 -5.93 0.18 0.67
CA VAL A 66 -4.91 0.48 -0.35
C VAL A 66 -5.06 -0.41 -1.59
N ALA A 67 -5.44 -1.69 -1.41
CA ALA A 67 -5.68 -2.60 -2.53
C ALA A 67 -6.93 -2.21 -3.33
N GLN A 68 -8.04 -1.91 -2.66
CA GLN A 68 -9.27 -1.44 -3.30
C GLN A 68 -9.01 -0.17 -4.12
N GLN A 69 -8.34 0.82 -3.53
CA GLN A 69 -8.01 2.05 -4.24
C GLN A 69 -7.06 1.79 -5.41
N ALA A 70 -6.03 0.97 -5.24
CA ALA A 70 -5.10 0.62 -6.32
C ALA A 70 -5.83 0.00 -7.52
N LEU A 71 -6.74 -0.94 -7.28
CA LEU A 71 -7.53 -1.57 -8.33
C LEU A 71 -8.46 -0.58 -9.03
N ASN A 72 -9.05 0.36 -8.29
CA ASN A 72 -9.85 1.46 -8.88
C ASN A 72 -9.01 2.35 -9.82
N PHE A 73 -7.71 2.51 -9.55
CA PHE A 73 -6.76 3.19 -10.43
C PHE A 73 -6.20 2.29 -11.55
N GLY A 74 -6.65 1.03 -11.67
CA GLY A 74 -6.14 0.06 -12.65
C GLY A 74 -4.76 -0.52 -12.29
N ILE A 75 -4.29 -0.35 -11.05
CA ILE A 75 -3.00 -0.85 -10.57
C ILE A 75 -3.21 -2.19 -9.89
N ARG A 76 -2.73 -3.27 -10.52
CA ARG A 76 -2.82 -4.63 -9.98
C ARG A 76 -1.49 -5.19 -9.50
N ASN A 77 -0.42 -4.95 -10.27
CA ASN A 77 0.91 -5.46 -9.98
C ASN A 77 1.74 -4.35 -9.36
N VAL A 78 2.30 -4.62 -8.18
CA VAL A 78 3.15 -3.68 -7.46
C VAL A 78 4.41 -4.39 -6.97
N VAL A 79 5.42 -3.62 -6.57
CA VAL A 79 6.56 -4.13 -5.79
C VAL A 79 6.30 -3.76 -4.33
N PHE A 80 6.30 -4.74 -3.45
CA PHE A 80 6.12 -4.48 -2.02
C PHE A 80 7.42 -4.01 -1.38
N ASP A 81 7.38 -2.80 -0.84
CA ASP A 81 8.50 -2.17 -0.16
C ASP A 81 8.17 -1.99 1.34
N ARG A 82 8.85 -2.77 2.16
CA ARG A 82 8.75 -2.74 3.63
C ARG A 82 9.73 -1.75 4.28
N GLY A 83 10.49 -1.00 3.50
CA GLY A 83 11.59 -0.16 3.95
C GLY A 83 12.57 -0.95 4.84
N ARG A 84 12.90 -0.39 6.00
CA ARG A 84 13.78 -1.02 6.99
C ARG A 84 13.07 -1.96 7.97
N LYS A 85 11.78 -2.26 7.76
CA LYS A 85 10.99 -3.10 8.67
C LYS A 85 11.10 -4.57 8.26
N LEU A 86 11.12 -5.46 9.25
CA LEU A 86 11.01 -6.89 9.01
C LEU A 86 9.63 -7.22 8.44
N TYR A 87 9.56 -8.23 7.57
CA TYR A 87 8.29 -8.75 7.10
C TYR A 87 7.71 -9.63 8.21
N HIS A 88 7.06 -8.99 9.16
CA HIS A 88 6.50 -9.62 10.34
C HIS A 88 5.40 -8.73 10.93
N GLY A 89 4.49 -9.33 11.71
CA GLY A 89 3.52 -8.61 12.51
C GLY A 89 2.64 -7.70 11.66
N LYS A 90 2.69 -6.38 11.88
CA LYS A 90 1.87 -5.41 11.14
C LYS A 90 2.18 -5.35 9.65
N VAL A 91 3.46 -5.48 9.27
CA VAL A 91 3.87 -5.43 7.85
C VAL A 91 3.32 -6.64 7.10
N GLU A 92 3.45 -7.82 7.71
CA GLU A 92 2.92 -9.07 7.18
C GLU A 92 1.40 -9.05 7.06
N VAL A 93 0.69 -8.58 8.09
CA VAL A 93 -0.78 -8.48 8.07
C VAL A 93 -1.25 -7.53 6.98
N LEU A 94 -0.61 -6.36 6.82
CA LEU A 94 -0.92 -5.42 5.75
C LEU A 94 -0.70 -6.07 4.38
N ALA A 95 0.43 -6.74 4.19
CA ALA A 95 0.76 -7.41 2.95
C ALA A 95 -0.25 -8.52 2.60
N ASN A 96 -0.59 -9.37 3.58
CA ASN A 96 -1.53 -10.46 3.38
C ASN A 96 -2.95 -9.93 3.09
N SER A 97 -3.37 -8.87 3.76
CA SER A 97 -4.63 -8.19 3.47
C SER A 97 -4.62 -7.62 2.04
N ALA A 98 -3.59 -6.87 1.66
CA ALA A 98 -3.45 -6.33 0.31
C ALA A 98 -3.50 -7.41 -0.78
N ARG A 99 -2.85 -8.56 -0.56
CA ARG A 99 -2.92 -9.72 -1.46
C ARG A 99 -4.32 -10.31 -1.57
N SER A 100 -5.00 -10.46 -0.43
CA SER A 100 -6.36 -11.03 -0.37
C SER A 100 -7.37 -10.18 -1.15
N PHE A 101 -7.15 -8.86 -1.20
CA PHE A 101 -7.95 -7.92 -1.98
C PHE A 101 -7.43 -7.69 -3.42
N GLY A 102 -6.51 -8.54 -3.91
CA GLY A 102 -6.20 -8.64 -5.34
C GLY A 102 -4.93 -7.93 -5.81
N LEU A 103 -4.20 -7.22 -4.94
CA LEU A 103 -2.87 -6.74 -5.28
C LEU A 103 -1.89 -7.90 -5.44
N LYS A 104 -1.01 -7.81 -6.44
CA LYS A 104 -0.01 -8.82 -6.76
C LYS A 104 1.39 -8.27 -6.53
N PHE A 105 2.16 -8.95 -5.68
CA PHE A 105 3.56 -8.66 -5.36
C PHE A 105 4.22 -9.82 -4.60
#